data_AF-A0A9P9N1L5-F1
#
_entry.id   AF-A0A9P9N1L5-F1
#
_cell.length_a   1.000
_cell.length_b   1.000
_cell.length_c   1.000
_cell.angle_alpha   90.00
_cell.angle_beta   90.00
_cell.angle_gamma   90.00
#
_symmetry.space_group_name_H-M   'P 1'
#
loop_
_entity.id
_entity.type
_entity.pdbx_description
1 polymer ?
#
loop_
_entity_poly.entity_id
_entity_poly.type
_entity_poly.pdbx_seq_one_letter_code
_entity_poly.pdbx_strand_id
1 'polypeptide(L)'
;MVGTVIPFRSLLVSNYPTVIGFDIAGLVLEVGENVPLGPCTNNGRTRERCLVPWQHAIPLPDEDMPWSHAASLSVAIQVLLTSWDVMGITCSAATANTSPSAEKNRNKKCEAVLIWGASSSIGSMGVQSAQLLRDDQTSPFAAVYATAGSANHDYIRSLGADRVFDYKDAGVIDAIFSAASQQRLVIRHGFLTNGSLEKCQVVLKAFLGAEKSEDKDSAKIASVPLIPSDVEVVNGVERLRQFQRWMGICGRRHLADGLIGPSPEIKVVGKGIDAVNAGCQCWVGYGT
;
A
#
# COMPACT_ATOMS: atom_id res chain seq x y z
N MET A 1 -1.35 -0.90 26.57
CA MET A 1 -1.72 0.25 25.72
C MET A 1 -1.91 -0.30 24.32
N VAL A 2 -3.12 -0.16 23.78
CA VAL A 2 -3.62 -0.86 22.58
C VAL A 2 -3.10 -0.13 21.34
N GLY A 3 -2.63 -0.87 20.32
CA GLY A 3 -2.10 -0.28 19.09
C GLY A 3 -3.15 0.55 18.35
N THR A 4 -2.70 1.62 17.71
CA THR A 4 -3.57 2.51 16.93
C THR A 4 -3.97 1.81 15.64
N VAL A 5 -5.27 1.64 15.40
CA VAL A 5 -5.79 1.10 14.14
C VAL A 5 -6.42 2.22 13.33
N ILE A 6 -6.08 2.31 12.05
CA ILE A 6 -6.60 3.34 11.15
C ILE A 6 -7.37 2.72 9.97
N PRO A 7 -8.70 2.96 9.86
CA PRO A 7 -9.53 2.43 8.78
C PRO A 7 -9.51 3.31 7.54
N PHE A 8 -9.59 2.67 6.38
CA PHE A 8 -10.01 3.31 5.13
C PHE A 8 -11.52 3.26 4.97
N ARG A 9 -12.19 4.42 4.92
CA ARG A 9 -13.66 4.51 4.83
C ARG A 9 -14.20 5.02 3.49
N SER A 10 -13.37 5.40 2.51
CA SER A 10 -13.84 6.18 1.34
C SER A 10 -14.42 5.38 0.16
N LEU A 11 -14.56 4.05 0.26
CA LEU A 11 -14.93 3.21 -0.90
C LEU A 11 -16.36 2.61 -0.86
N LEU A 12 -17.21 3.01 0.10
CA LEU A 12 -18.56 2.44 0.23
C LEU A 12 -19.63 3.27 -0.51
N VAL A 13 -20.43 2.60 -1.33
CA VAL A 13 -21.59 3.19 -2.02
C VAL A 13 -22.67 3.53 -0.98
N SER A 14 -22.93 4.82 -0.80
CA SER A 14 -23.87 5.30 0.23
C SER A 14 -25.29 5.58 -0.29
N ASN A 15 -25.45 5.82 -1.60
CA ASN A 15 -26.73 6.18 -2.23
C ASN A 15 -26.81 5.65 -3.67
N TYR A 16 -28.03 5.56 -4.23
CA TYR A 16 -28.27 5.20 -5.64
C TYR A 16 -29.09 6.30 -6.34
N PRO A 17 -28.90 6.52 -7.66
CA PRO A 17 -27.97 5.83 -8.57
C PRO A 17 -26.50 6.27 -8.37
N THR A 18 -25.56 5.33 -8.51
CA THR A 18 -24.12 5.58 -8.37
C THR A 18 -23.35 4.88 -9.49
N VAL A 19 -22.36 5.58 -10.06
CA VAL A 19 -21.38 4.99 -10.99
C VAL A 19 -20.38 4.18 -10.17
N ILE A 20 -20.22 2.91 -10.51
CA ILE A 20 -19.30 2.00 -9.84
C ILE A 20 -17.92 1.99 -10.52
N GLY A 21 -16.88 1.63 -9.77
CA GLY A 21 -15.50 1.58 -10.25
C GLY A 21 -14.68 2.80 -9.81
N PHE A 22 -13.48 2.54 -9.28
CA PHE A 22 -12.57 3.56 -8.76
C PHE A 22 -11.25 3.63 -9.52
N ASP A 23 -10.85 2.52 -10.15
CA ASP A 23 -9.60 2.40 -10.89
C ASP A 23 -9.81 2.78 -12.37
N ILE A 24 -9.18 3.86 -12.80
CA ILE A 24 -9.38 4.44 -14.14
C ILE A 24 -8.03 4.92 -14.71
N ALA A 25 -7.79 4.63 -15.98
CA ALA A 25 -6.73 5.24 -16.77
C ALA A 25 -7.26 5.57 -18.17
N GLY A 26 -6.85 6.70 -18.73
CA GLY A 26 -7.32 7.14 -20.04
C GLY A 26 -6.75 8.47 -20.48
N LEU A 27 -7.30 8.98 -21.59
CA LEU A 27 -6.89 10.25 -22.20
C LEU A 27 -7.64 11.43 -21.59
N VAL A 28 -6.92 12.51 -21.28
CA VAL A 28 -7.52 13.78 -20.87
C VAL A 28 -8.01 14.50 -22.13
N LEU A 29 -9.33 14.61 -22.26
CA LEU A 29 -9.99 15.26 -23.40
C LEU A 29 -10.25 16.75 -23.17
N GLU A 30 -10.52 17.14 -21.91
CA GLU A 30 -10.84 18.50 -21.52
C GLU A 30 -10.36 18.74 -20.08
N VAL A 31 -9.97 19.98 -19.79
CA VAL A 31 -9.44 20.41 -18.49
C VAL A 31 -10.24 21.62 -18.04
N GLY A 32 -10.76 21.61 -16.80
CA GLY A 32 -11.52 22.73 -16.25
C GLY A 32 -10.66 23.98 -16.03
N GLU A 33 -11.28 25.16 -16.07
CA GLU A 33 -10.60 26.47 -16.03
C GLU A 33 -9.66 26.67 -14.84
N ASN A 34 -9.92 26.01 -13.71
CA ASN A 34 -9.16 26.13 -12.46
C ASN A 34 -8.11 25.02 -12.23
N VAL A 35 -7.85 24.18 -13.22
CA VAL A 35 -6.81 23.14 -13.12
C VAL A 35 -5.46 23.73 -13.51
N PRO A 36 -4.40 23.59 -12.69
CA PRO A 36 -3.06 24.03 -13.06
C PRO A 36 -2.63 23.38 -14.38
N LEU A 37 -2.23 24.20 -15.37
CA LEU A 37 -1.79 23.72 -16.68
C LEU A 37 -0.55 22.81 -16.51
N GLY A 38 -0.74 21.50 -16.68
CA GLY A 38 0.30 20.47 -16.74
C GLY A 38 0.23 19.69 -18.06
N PRO A 39 1.16 18.75 -18.32
CA PRO A 39 1.36 18.09 -19.62
C PRO A 39 0.30 17.02 -19.95
N CYS A 40 -0.97 17.29 -19.64
CA CYS A 40 -2.09 16.41 -19.91
C CYS A 40 -2.88 16.92 -21.13
N THR A 41 -2.24 16.99 -22.29
CA THR A 41 -2.92 17.32 -23.55
C THR A 41 -2.66 16.23 -24.57
N ASN A 42 -3.60 15.31 -24.75
CA ASN A 42 -3.61 14.41 -25.90
C ASN A 42 -5.06 14.20 -26.38
N ASN A 43 -5.35 14.76 -27.56
CA ASN A 43 -6.67 14.74 -28.17
C ASN A 43 -6.89 13.42 -28.92
N GLY A 44 -7.65 12.50 -28.31
CA GLY A 44 -8.10 11.24 -28.92
C GLY A 44 -9.61 11.20 -29.11
N ARG A 45 -10.09 10.38 -30.07
CA ARG A 45 -11.51 10.23 -30.41
C ARG A 45 -12.13 8.98 -29.75
N THR A 46 -13.29 9.18 -29.08
CA THR A 46 -14.40 8.25 -28.73
C THR A 46 -14.48 7.49 -27.38
N ARG A 47 -15.75 7.46 -26.88
CA ARG A 47 -16.50 6.65 -25.86
C ARG A 47 -16.16 6.74 -24.35
N GLU A 48 -17.27 6.75 -23.56
CA GLU A 48 -17.47 6.89 -22.09
C GLU A 48 -16.56 7.90 -21.36
N ARG A 49 -17.16 9.01 -20.89
CA ARG A 49 -16.44 10.10 -20.20
C ARG A 49 -16.72 10.03 -18.70
N CYS A 50 -15.69 10.18 -17.87
CA CYS A 50 -15.84 10.42 -16.44
C CYS A 50 -15.15 11.72 -16.05
N LEU A 51 -15.66 12.38 -15.01
CA LEU A 51 -15.00 13.51 -14.39
C LEU A 51 -14.07 12.97 -13.30
N VAL A 52 -12.81 13.34 -13.37
CA VAL A 52 -11.80 13.01 -12.35
C VAL A 52 -11.31 14.31 -11.74
N PRO A 53 -11.37 14.48 -10.41
CA PRO A 53 -10.71 15.60 -9.75
C PRO A 53 -9.22 15.60 -10.13
N TRP A 54 -8.72 16.72 -10.67
CA TRP A 54 -7.34 16.79 -11.19
C TRP A 54 -6.29 16.38 -10.15
N GLN A 55 -6.61 16.52 -8.87
CA GLN A 55 -5.71 16.15 -7.80
C GLN A 55 -5.51 14.64 -7.62
N HIS A 56 -6.41 13.83 -8.17
CA HIS A 56 -6.34 12.37 -8.22
C HIS A 56 -5.90 11.86 -9.59
N ALA A 57 -5.57 12.76 -10.52
CA ALA A 57 -5.06 12.43 -11.84
C ALA A 57 -3.56 12.72 -11.92
N ILE A 58 -2.87 11.89 -12.69
CA ILE A 58 -1.41 11.91 -12.81
C ILE A 58 -1.03 11.46 -14.22
N PRO A 59 -0.07 12.12 -14.88
CA PRO A 59 0.48 11.64 -16.13
C PRO A 59 1.08 10.25 -15.94
N LEU A 60 0.92 9.38 -16.94
CA LEU A 60 1.57 8.09 -16.90
C LEU A 60 3.10 8.27 -16.83
N PRO A 61 3.79 7.48 -15.98
CA PRO A 61 5.25 7.49 -15.89
C PRO A 61 5.90 7.03 -17.18
N ASP A 62 5.30 5.99 -17.77
CA ASP A 62 5.77 5.24 -18.91
C ASP A 62 4.68 5.32 -19.99
N GLU A 63 5.05 5.83 -21.15
CA GLU A 63 4.14 6.02 -22.29
C GLU A 63 3.74 4.67 -22.93
N ASP A 64 4.55 3.62 -22.73
CA ASP A 64 4.28 2.29 -23.26
C ASP A 64 3.48 1.41 -22.29
N MET A 65 3.16 1.92 -21.09
CA MET A 65 2.39 1.18 -20.09
C MET A 65 0.96 0.91 -20.60
N PRO A 66 0.50 -0.36 -20.62
CA PRO A 66 -0.88 -0.68 -20.96
C PRO A 66 -1.88 0.01 -20.03
N TRP A 67 -3.00 0.50 -20.56
CA TRP A 67 -4.03 1.17 -19.77
C TRP A 67 -4.59 0.31 -18.62
N SER A 68 -4.66 -1.01 -18.80
CA SER A 68 -5.07 -1.93 -17.73
C SER A 68 -4.09 -1.93 -16.55
N HIS A 69 -2.78 -1.87 -16.84
CA HIS A 69 -1.74 -1.76 -15.83
C HIS A 69 -1.83 -0.43 -15.10
N ALA A 70 -1.96 0.67 -15.84
CA ALA A 70 -2.14 1.99 -15.25
C ALA A 70 -3.37 2.06 -14.32
N ALA A 71 -4.52 1.54 -14.76
CA ALA A 71 -5.74 1.53 -13.97
C ALA A 71 -5.58 0.72 -12.67
N SER A 72 -4.89 -0.42 -12.70
CA SER A 72 -4.69 -1.25 -11.50
C SER A 72 -3.86 -0.61 -10.38
N LEU A 73 -3.15 0.48 -10.69
CA LEU A 73 -2.26 1.15 -9.73
C LEU A 73 -2.97 2.18 -8.85
N SER A 74 -4.09 2.76 -9.30
CA SER A 74 -4.66 3.95 -8.64
C SER A 74 -5.05 3.71 -7.19
N VAL A 75 -5.96 2.78 -6.92
CA VAL A 75 -6.42 2.48 -5.56
C VAL A 75 -5.30 1.84 -4.74
N ALA A 76 -4.51 0.93 -5.33
CA ALA A 76 -3.41 0.26 -4.64
C ALA A 76 -2.40 1.27 -4.08
N ILE A 77 -2.02 2.26 -4.88
CA ILE A 77 -1.10 3.30 -4.44
C ILE A 77 -1.78 4.29 -3.47
N GLN A 78 -3.00 4.75 -3.74
CA GLN A 78 -3.71 5.66 -2.83
C GLN A 78 -3.79 5.06 -1.42
N VAL A 79 -4.22 3.80 -1.31
CA VAL A 79 -4.37 3.11 -0.03
C VAL A 79 -3.02 2.92 0.67
N LEU A 80 -1.99 2.54 -0.09
CA LEU A 80 -0.63 2.44 0.44
C LEU A 80 -0.15 3.77 1.04
N LEU A 81 -0.27 4.86 0.29
CA LEU A 81 0.29 6.16 0.69
C LEU A 81 -0.39 6.74 1.91
N THR A 82 -1.72 6.70 1.93
CA THR A 82 -2.46 7.12 3.12
C THR A 82 -2.14 6.20 4.31
N SER A 83 -1.90 4.90 4.09
CA SER A 83 -1.46 4.01 5.16
C SER A 83 -0.09 4.41 5.72
N TRP A 84 0.86 4.77 4.85
CA TRP A 84 2.22 5.13 5.24
C TRP A 84 2.23 6.47 6.00
N ASP A 85 1.52 7.47 5.50
CA ASP A 85 1.40 8.78 6.15
C ASP A 85 0.86 8.66 7.57
N VAL A 86 -0.22 7.92 7.72
CA VAL A 86 -0.85 7.69 9.01
C VAL A 86 0.08 6.94 9.97
N MET A 87 0.86 5.99 9.45
CA MET A 87 1.89 5.31 10.23
C MET A 87 3.10 6.21 10.53
N GLY A 88 3.21 7.39 9.92
CA GLY A 88 4.37 8.28 10.03
C GLY A 88 5.57 7.82 9.20
N ILE A 89 5.35 6.88 8.27
CA ILE A 89 6.36 6.39 7.34
C ILE A 89 6.46 7.40 6.20
N THR A 90 7.59 8.09 6.11
CA THR A 90 7.85 9.04 5.03
C THR A 90 8.79 8.42 4.00
N CYS A 91 8.47 8.58 2.72
CA CYS A 91 9.36 8.18 1.63
C CYS A 91 10.44 9.26 1.45
N SER A 92 11.73 8.87 1.48
CA SER A 92 12.87 9.80 1.63
C SER A 92 13.10 10.79 0.49
N ALA A 93 12.40 10.76 -0.65
CA ALA A 93 12.48 11.92 -1.57
C ALA A 93 11.92 13.22 -0.93
N ALA A 94 11.28 13.12 0.23
CA ALA A 94 10.88 14.26 1.04
C ALA A 94 12.06 15.05 1.66
N THR A 95 13.24 14.44 1.85
CA THR A 95 14.37 15.00 2.61
C THR A 95 15.59 15.39 1.76
N ALA A 96 15.51 15.30 0.44
CA ALA A 96 16.61 15.72 -0.47
C ALA A 96 16.94 17.24 -0.41
N ASN A 97 16.21 18.03 0.37
CA ASN A 97 16.45 19.48 0.57
C ASN A 97 16.96 19.84 1.98
N THR A 98 17.47 18.88 2.76
CA THR A 98 18.17 19.19 4.02
C THR A 98 19.66 18.85 3.89
N SER A 99 20.47 19.87 4.16
CA SER A 99 21.93 20.02 4.02
C SER A 99 22.81 18.77 4.25
N PRO A 100 24.00 18.70 3.61
CA PRO A 100 24.95 17.60 3.71
C PRO A 100 25.75 17.60 5.03
N SER A 101 25.07 17.58 6.18
CA SER A 101 25.74 17.62 7.50
C SER A 101 25.23 16.62 8.52
N ALA A 102 24.49 15.58 8.11
CA ALA A 102 24.06 14.49 8.98
C ALA A 102 24.84 13.18 8.75
N GLU A 103 26.15 13.27 8.48
CA GLU A 103 27.08 12.16 8.73
C GLU A 103 27.35 12.08 10.24
N LYS A 104 26.42 11.52 11.02
CA LYS A 104 26.65 11.01 12.38
C LYS A 104 25.35 10.42 12.95
N ASN A 105 25.13 9.15 12.59
CA ASN A 105 24.44 8.09 13.34
C ASN A 105 23.86 7.12 12.31
N ARG A 106 24.66 6.12 11.91
CA ARG A 106 24.12 4.91 11.29
C ARG A 106 23.29 4.21 12.37
N ASN A 107 22.04 4.65 12.58
CA ASN A 107 21.10 3.89 13.37
C ASN A 107 21.00 2.52 12.71
N LYS A 108 21.40 1.47 13.45
CA LYS A 108 21.23 0.10 12.97
C LYS A 108 19.74 -0.10 12.72
N LYS A 109 19.37 -0.38 11.47
CA LYS A 109 18.02 -0.80 11.11
C LYS A 109 17.66 -1.98 12.00
N CYS A 110 16.55 -1.85 12.72
CA CYS A 110 16.12 -2.84 13.71
C CYS A 110 14.63 -3.17 13.60
N GLU A 111 13.91 -2.55 12.67
CA GLU A 111 12.48 -2.80 12.50
C GLU A 111 12.19 -3.72 11.32
N ALA A 112 11.22 -4.61 11.48
CA ALA A 112 10.59 -5.30 10.36
C ALA A 112 9.19 -4.72 10.15
N VAL A 113 8.84 -4.43 8.89
CA VAL A 113 7.46 -4.06 8.52
C VAL A 113 6.68 -5.32 8.18
N LEU A 114 5.48 -5.45 8.75
CA LEU A 114 4.61 -6.60 8.53
C LEU A 114 3.49 -6.26 7.55
N ILE A 115 3.45 -6.93 6.40
CA ILE A 115 2.39 -6.82 5.40
C ILE A 115 1.48 -8.04 5.49
N TRP A 116 0.26 -7.86 6.00
CA TRP A 116 -0.71 -8.93 6.10
C TRP A 116 -1.67 -8.94 4.90
N GLY A 117 -1.75 -10.07 4.19
CA GLY A 117 -2.53 -10.20 2.96
C GLY A 117 -1.78 -9.79 1.69
N ALA A 118 -0.48 -10.09 1.64
CA ALA A 118 0.46 -9.60 0.62
C ALA A 118 0.13 -10.03 -0.83
N SER A 119 -0.67 -11.08 -1.04
CA SER A 119 -1.07 -11.51 -2.40
C SER A 119 -2.24 -10.70 -3.00
N SER A 120 -2.77 -9.72 -2.28
CA SER A 120 -3.76 -8.77 -2.84
C SER A 120 -3.07 -7.68 -3.66
N SER A 121 -3.84 -6.91 -4.45
CA SER A 121 -3.27 -5.77 -5.20
C SER A 121 -2.68 -4.70 -4.29
N ILE A 122 -3.39 -4.36 -3.20
CA ILE A 122 -2.90 -3.41 -2.20
C ILE A 122 -1.71 -4.00 -1.42
N GLY A 123 -1.77 -5.29 -1.07
CA GLY A 123 -0.73 -5.97 -0.29
C GLY A 123 0.58 -6.11 -1.06
N SER A 124 0.51 -6.46 -2.33
CA SER A 124 1.69 -6.61 -3.20
C SER A 124 2.35 -5.27 -3.49
N MET A 125 1.56 -4.21 -3.67
CA MET A 125 2.06 -2.83 -3.72
C MET A 125 2.73 -2.43 -2.38
N GLY A 126 2.16 -2.86 -1.26
CA GLY A 126 2.77 -2.72 0.07
C GLY A 126 4.12 -3.40 0.22
N VAL A 127 4.29 -4.63 -0.31
CA VAL A 127 5.57 -5.35 -0.28
C VAL A 127 6.63 -4.65 -1.11
N GLN A 128 6.31 -4.25 -2.35
CA GLN A 128 7.24 -3.56 -3.24
C GLN A 128 7.68 -2.20 -2.63
N SER A 129 6.74 -1.43 -2.07
CA SER A 129 7.04 -0.19 -1.36
C SER A 129 7.87 -0.42 -0.09
N ALA A 130 7.56 -1.48 0.68
CA ALA A 130 8.32 -1.86 1.86
C ALA A 130 9.76 -2.28 1.52
N GLN A 131 9.99 -2.93 0.38
CA GLN A 131 11.33 -3.23 -0.12
C GLN A 131 12.13 -1.94 -0.37
N LEU A 132 11.53 -0.95 -1.03
CA LEU A 132 12.19 0.34 -1.25
C LEU A 132 12.56 1.02 0.06
N LEU A 133 11.68 0.96 1.06
CA LEU A 133 11.96 1.49 2.39
C LEU A 133 13.03 0.67 3.13
N ARG A 134 13.10 -0.64 2.92
CA ARG A 134 14.17 -1.48 3.46
C ARG A 134 15.52 -1.11 2.83
N ASP A 135 15.53 -0.76 1.55
CA ASP A 135 16.76 -0.45 0.83
C ASP A 135 17.22 1.01 1.08
N ASP A 136 16.29 1.91 1.45
CA ASP A 136 16.54 3.29 1.86
C ASP A 136 17.33 3.39 3.18
N GLN A 137 18.46 4.08 3.18
CA GLN A 137 19.33 4.20 4.37
C GLN A 137 18.75 5.07 5.49
N THR A 138 17.80 5.95 5.18
CA THR A 138 17.17 6.84 6.16
C THR A 138 16.02 6.19 6.91
N SER A 139 15.57 5.03 6.43
CA SER A 139 14.46 4.27 6.98
C SER A 139 14.91 3.35 8.12
N PRO A 140 14.06 3.12 9.15
CA PRO A 140 14.34 2.20 10.24
C PRO A 140 14.20 0.72 9.86
N PHE A 141 13.61 0.43 8.68
CA PHE A 141 13.23 -0.92 8.28
C PHE A 141 14.44 -1.73 7.78
N ALA A 142 14.69 -2.86 8.44
CA ALA A 142 15.72 -3.85 8.13
C ALA A 142 15.19 -5.03 7.31
N ALA A 143 13.90 -5.35 7.44
CA ALA A 143 13.29 -6.50 6.76
C ALA A 143 11.81 -6.26 6.43
N VAL A 144 11.34 -6.95 5.39
CA VAL A 144 9.94 -6.99 4.96
C VAL A 144 9.38 -8.36 5.25
N TYR A 145 8.46 -8.44 6.22
CA TYR A 145 7.75 -9.66 6.57
C TYR A 145 6.36 -9.60 5.95
N ALA A 146 5.91 -10.71 5.36
CA ALA A 146 4.65 -10.77 4.66
C ALA A 146 3.83 -12.00 5.04
N THR A 147 2.51 -11.92 4.97
CA THR A 147 1.63 -13.09 5.04
C THR A 147 0.88 -13.28 3.74
N ALA A 148 0.85 -14.52 3.25
CA ALA A 148 0.14 -14.94 2.05
C ALA A 148 -0.15 -16.44 2.12
N GLY A 149 -1.10 -16.94 1.33
CA GLY A 149 -1.32 -18.38 1.22
C GLY A 149 -0.06 -19.06 0.67
N SER A 150 0.26 -20.27 1.14
CA SER A 150 1.46 -21.04 0.76
C SER A 150 1.76 -21.07 -0.75
N ALA A 151 0.73 -21.20 -1.59
CA ALA A 151 0.88 -21.19 -3.05
C ALA A 151 1.51 -19.90 -3.63
N ASN A 152 1.41 -18.77 -2.91
CA ASN A 152 1.91 -17.47 -3.36
C ASN A 152 3.25 -17.08 -2.72
N HIS A 153 3.89 -17.94 -1.92
CA HIS A 153 5.08 -17.55 -1.15
C HIS A 153 6.25 -17.14 -2.03
N ASP A 154 6.57 -17.93 -3.06
CA ASP A 154 7.68 -17.61 -3.96
C ASP A 154 7.41 -16.32 -4.76
N TYR A 155 6.16 -16.15 -5.17
CA TYR A 155 5.70 -14.93 -5.80
C TYR A 155 5.92 -13.70 -4.91
N ILE A 156 5.51 -13.74 -3.63
CA ILE A 156 5.69 -12.62 -2.70
C ILE A 156 7.17 -12.38 -2.37
N ARG A 157 8.01 -13.41 -2.32
CA ARG A 157 9.47 -13.23 -2.18
C ARG A 157 10.05 -12.48 -3.39
N SER A 158 9.59 -12.81 -4.60
CA SER A 158 10.06 -12.13 -5.82
C SER A 158 9.70 -10.64 -5.84
N LEU A 159 8.64 -10.23 -5.14
CA LEU A 159 8.23 -8.83 -4.96
C LEU A 159 9.02 -8.07 -3.88
N GLY A 160 9.93 -8.74 -3.16
CA GLY A 160 10.81 -8.07 -2.19
C GLY A 160 10.65 -8.50 -0.74
N ALA A 161 9.75 -9.44 -0.41
CA ALA A 161 9.61 -9.93 0.96
C ALA A 161 10.78 -10.82 1.40
N ASP A 162 11.37 -10.53 2.56
CA ASP A 162 12.45 -11.31 3.16
C ASP A 162 11.93 -12.62 3.79
N ARG A 163 10.73 -12.56 4.37
CA ARG A 163 10.05 -13.71 4.97
C ARG A 163 8.57 -13.68 4.61
N VAL A 164 8.04 -14.85 4.26
CA VAL A 164 6.62 -15.03 3.95
C VAL A 164 6.07 -16.15 4.81
N PHE A 165 4.93 -15.90 5.45
CA PHE A 165 4.28 -16.82 6.38
C PHE A 165 2.88 -17.18 5.86
N ASP A 166 2.47 -18.45 6.05
CA ASP A 166 1.12 -18.87 5.70
C ASP A 166 0.12 -18.38 6.75
N TYR A 167 -0.81 -17.52 6.36
CA TYR A 167 -1.83 -17.00 7.29
C TYR A 167 -2.83 -18.08 7.74
N LYS A 168 -2.92 -19.20 7.02
CA LYS A 168 -3.76 -20.36 7.36
C LYS A 168 -3.13 -21.23 8.44
N ASP A 169 -1.83 -21.11 8.67
CA ASP A 169 -1.15 -21.83 9.75
C ASP A 169 -1.64 -21.33 11.12
N ALA A 170 -2.01 -22.28 11.99
CA ALA A 170 -2.40 -21.98 13.36
C ALA A 170 -1.24 -21.37 14.17
N GLY A 171 0.00 -21.75 13.84
CA GLY A 171 1.23 -21.26 14.48
C GLY A 171 1.84 -20.01 13.82
N VAL A 172 1.13 -19.34 12.91
CA VAL A 172 1.67 -18.20 12.14
C VAL A 172 2.21 -17.07 13.03
N ILE A 173 1.55 -16.79 14.14
CA ILE A 173 1.94 -15.72 15.08
C ILE A 173 3.30 -16.05 15.72
N ASP A 174 3.44 -17.29 16.22
CA ASP A 174 4.68 -17.76 16.86
C ASP A 174 5.83 -17.83 15.86
N ALA A 175 5.55 -18.22 14.60
CA ALA A 175 6.52 -18.23 13.53
C ALA A 175 7.04 -16.82 13.22
N ILE A 176 6.15 -15.82 13.13
CA ILE A 176 6.53 -14.42 12.92
C ILE A 176 7.38 -13.91 14.10
N PHE A 177 6.94 -14.19 15.33
CA PHE A 177 7.66 -13.77 16.53
C PHE A 177 9.07 -14.38 16.62
N SER A 178 9.17 -15.68 16.35
CA SER A 178 10.43 -16.43 16.35
C SER A 178 11.39 -15.89 15.30
N ALA A 179 10.91 -15.63 14.08
CA ALA A 179 11.72 -15.08 13.00
C ALA A 179 12.26 -13.69 13.33
N ALA A 180 11.44 -12.80 13.89
CA ALA A 180 11.86 -11.47 14.31
C ALA A 180 12.88 -11.53 15.47
N SER A 181 12.62 -12.37 16.48
CA SER A 181 13.51 -12.53 17.63
C SER A 181 14.88 -13.10 17.27
N GLN A 182 14.94 -14.08 16.36
CA GLN A 182 16.21 -14.62 15.84
C GLN A 182 17.07 -13.55 15.17
N GLN A 183 16.46 -12.59 14.50
CA GLN A 183 17.16 -11.49 13.83
C GLN A 183 17.30 -10.24 14.71
N ARG A 184 16.81 -10.28 15.97
CA ARG A 184 16.72 -9.14 16.88
C ARG A 184 15.99 -7.94 16.27
N LEU A 185 14.94 -8.23 15.50
CA LEU A 185 14.07 -7.24 14.88
C LEU A 185 12.81 -7.03 15.73
N VAL A 186 12.29 -5.81 15.71
CA VAL A 186 11.00 -5.45 16.31
C VAL A 186 9.98 -5.16 15.22
N ILE A 187 8.72 -5.57 15.44
CA ILE A 187 7.62 -5.29 14.50
C ILE A 187 6.71 -4.24 15.12
N ARG A 188 6.83 -2.99 14.67
CA ARG A 188 6.02 -1.85 15.13
C ARG A 188 4.97 -1.41 14.11
N HIS A 189 5.20 -1.73 12.84
CA HIS A 189 4.40 -1.26 11.72
C HIS A 189 3.73 -2.46 11.03
N GLY A 190 2.40 -2.48 11.04
CA GLY A 190 1.58 -3.50 10.39
C GLY A 190 0.68 -2.89 9.32
N PHE A 191 0.70 -3.44 8.11
CA PHE A 191 -0.23 -3.09 7.04
C PHE A 191 -1.17 -4.27 6.76
N LEU A 192 -2.42 -4.14 7.19
CA LEU A 192 -3.45 -5.15 7.05
C LEU A 192 -4.33 -4.86 5.82
N THR A 193 -4.16 -5.66 4.78
CA THR A 193 -4.92 -5.52 3.52
C THR A 193 -6.08 -6.50 3.40
N ASN A 194 -5.95 -7.67 4.02
CA ASN A 194 -6.98 -8.71 4.10
C ASN A 194 -6.72 -9.58 5.35
N GLY A 195 -7.73 -10.23 5.92
CA GLY A 195 -7.59 -11.17 7.03
C GLY A 195 -7.96 -10.60 8.40
N SER A 196 -7.50 -11.27 9.47
CA SER A 196 -7.90 -10.98 10.85
C SER A 196 -7.03 -9.91 11.49
N LEU A 197 -7.67 -8.78 11.84
CA LEU A 197 -7.05 -7.68 12.60
C LEU A 197 -6.50 -8.17 13.95
N GLU A 198 -7.21 -9.07 14.62
CA GLU A 198 -6.82 -9.61 15.93
C GLU A 198 -5.45 -10.29 15.85
N LYS A 199 -5.21 -11.12 14.84
CA LYS A 199 -3.92 -11.80 14.65
C LYS A 199 -2.79 -10.78 14.46
N CYS A 200 -3.02 -9.75 13.63
CA CYS A 200 -2.04 -8.68 13.41
C CYS A 200 -1.74 -7.90 14.70
N GLN A 201 -2.78 -7.59 15.49
CA GLN A 201 -2.64 -6.93 16.79
C GLN A 201 -1.84 -7.77 17.80
N VAL A 202 -2.06 -9.09 17.85
CA VAL A 202 -1.32 -9.99 18.74
C VAL A 202 0.18 -9.95 18.42
N VAL A 203 0.54 -10.00 17.13
CA VAL A 203 1.95 -9.91 16.70
C VAL A 203 2.58 -8.60 17.17
N LEU A 204 1.96 -7.45 16.90
CA LEU A 204 2.52 -6.15 17.27
C LEU A 204 2.58 -5.95 18.79
N LYS A 205 1.58 -6.43 19.54
CA LYS A 205 1.57 -6.37 21.01
C LYS A 205 2.73 -7.14 21.64
N ALA A 206 3.16 -8.25 21.03
CA ALA A 206 4.29 -9.03 21.53
C ALA A 206 5.61 -8.23 21.57
N PHE A 207 5.76 -7.20 20.71
CA PHE A 207 6.96 -6.37 20.64
C PHE A 207 6.86 -5.05 21.45
N LEU A 208 5.68 -4.71 21.98
CA LEU A 208 5.48 -3.47 22.75
C LEU A 208 5.95 -3.52 24.21
N GLY A 209 6.41 -4.69 24.69
CA GLY A 209 6.80 -4.90 26.09
C GLY A 209 8.30 -4.85 26.40
N ALA A 210 9.17 -4.68 25.39
CA ALA A 210 10.60 -4.95 25.53
C ALA A 210 11.47 -3.75 25.94
N GLU A 211 11.04 -2.50 25.73
CA GLU A 211 11.85 -1.33 26.08
C GLU A 211 11.04 -0.26 26.82
N LYS A 212 11.43 -0.01 28.08
CA LYS A 212 11.06 1.19 28.84
C LYS A 212 11.84 2.39 28.29
N SER A 213 11.44 2.87 27.11
CA SER A 213 11.88 4.17 26.59
C SER A 213 10.74 5.16 26.83
N GLU A 214 11.07 6.37 27.30
CA GLU A 214 10.13 7.45 27.61
C GLU A 214 9.48 8.07 26.36
N ASP A 215 9.81 7.58 25.16
CA ASP A 215 9.10 7.96 23.95
C ASP A 215 7.86 7.07 23.78
N LYS A 216 6.73 7.65 23.40
CA LYS A 216 5.44 6.96 23.24
C LYS A 216 5.47 6.01 22.03
N ASP A 217 6.19 4.92 22.17
CA ASP A 217 6.56 4.01 21.10
C ASP A 217 5.39 3.04 20.80
N SER A 218 4.31 3.62 20.27
CA SER A 218 3.06 2.92 19.95
C SER A 218 3.16 2.17 18.62
N ALA A 219 2.79 0.89 18.61
CA ALA A 219 2.69 0.10 17.39
C ALA A 219 1.44 0.54 16.60
N LYS A 220 1.57 0.60 15.28
CA LYS A 220 0.55 1.15 14.39
C LYS A 220 0.12 0.11 13.36
N ILE A 221 -1.20 -0.01 13.17
CA ILE A 221 -1.80 -0.84 12.14
C ILE A 221 -2.61 0.03 11.20
N ALA A 222 -2.21 0.08 9.94
CA ALA A 222 -3.09 0.56 8.88
C ALA A 222 -3.96 -0.60 8.38
N SER A 223 -5.28 -0.43 8.42
CA SER A 223 -6.24 -1.49 8.08
C SER A 223 -7.14 -1.06 6.92
N VAL A 224 -7.14 -1.85 5.86
CA VAL A 224 -8.08 -1.72 4.74
C VAL A 224 -9.45 -2.34 5.06
N PRO A 225 -9.54 -3.51 5.72
CA PRO A 225 -10.84 -4.05 6.12
C PRO A 225 -11.59 -3.13 7.10
N LEU A 226 -12.92 -3.22 7.06
CA LEU A 226 -13.82 -2.57 8.01
C LEU A 226 -13.46 -3.00 9.44
N ILE A 227 -13.14 -2.02 10.28
CA ILE A 227 -12.79 -2.24 11.67
C ILE A 227 -14.08 -2.33 12.50
N PRO A 228 -14.22 -3.31 13.40
CA PRO A 228 -15.27 -3.36 14.41
C PRO A 228 -15.37 -2.06 15.24
N SER A 229 -16.58 -1.70 15.68
CA SER A 229 -16.87 -0.41 16.34
C SER A 229 -16.22 -0.22 17.71
N ASP A 230 -15.67 -1.27 18.30
CA ASP A 230 -15.07 -1.34 19.64
C ASP A 230 -13.57 -0.98 19.68
N VAL A 231 -12.96 -0.68 18.52
CA VAL A 231 -11.54 -0.35 18.40
C VAL A 231 -11.32 1.17 18.35
N GLU A 232 -10.35 1.68 19.12
CA GLU A 232 -9.93 3.09 19.02
C GLU A 232 -9.34 3.39 17.64
N VAL A 233 -10.03 4.25 16.90
CA VAL A 233 -9.71 4.63 15.52
C VAL A 233 -9.13 6.03 15.47
N VAL A 234 -7.96 6.18 14.86
CA VAL A 234 -7.46 7.49 14.42
C VAL A 234 -7.86 7.67 12.96
N ASN A 235 -8.63 8.71 12.67
CA ASN A 235 -9.00 9.03 11.28
C ASN A 235 -7.76 9.51 10.52
N GLY A 236 -7.42 8.82 9.43
CA GLY A 236 -6.43 9.31 8.49
C GLY A 236 -6.93 10.60 7.82
N VAL A 237 -6.09 11.64 7.82
CA VAL A 237 -6.38 12.86 7.05
C VAL A 237 -5.86 12.62 5.64
N GLU A 238 -6.74 12.65 4.64
CA GLU A 238 -6.36 12.51 3.24
C GLU A 238 -5.53 13.71 2.79
N ARG A 239 -4.21 13.61 2.91
CA ARG A 239 -3.26 14.67 2.53
C ARG A 239 -2.94 14.56 1.06
N LEU A 240 -3.84 15.06 0.23
CA LEU A 240 -3.73 15.19 -1.22
C LEU A 240 -2.35 15.62 -1.74
N ARG A 241 -1.65 16.50 -1.01
CA ARG A 241 -0.29 16.96 -1.34
C ARG A 241 0.77 15.86 -1.28
N GLN A 242 0.62 14.88 -0.38
CA GLN A 242 1.55 13.76 -0.29
C GLN A 242 1.31 12.74 -1.40
N PHE A 243 0.05 12.47 -1.74
CA PHE A 243 -0.28 11.65 -2.91
C PHE A 243 0.37 12.22 -4.18
N GLN A 244 0.15 13.50 -4.45
CA GLN A 244 0.75 14.19 -5.60
C GLN A 244 2.27 14.18 -5.57
N ARG A 245 2.89 14.36 -4.39
CA ARG A 245 4.35 14.38 -4.27
C ARG A 245 4.97 13.00 -4.44
N TRP A 246 4.39 11.97 -3.83
CA TRP A 246 4.86 10.61 -3.98
C TRP A 246 4.68 10.15 -5.42
N MET A 247 3.48 10.29 -6.00
CA MET A 247 3.23 9.89 -7.38
C MET A 247 4.02 10.72 -8.38
N GLY A 248 4.15 12.03 -8.17
CA GLY A 248 4.83 12.93 -9.09
C GLY A 248 6.35 12.76 -9.15
N ILE A 249 7.00 12.25 -8.09
CA ILE A 249 8.46 12.17 -8.01
C ILE A 249 8.95 10.75 -7.71
N CYS A 250 8.48 10.12 -6.63
CA CYS A 250 8.92 8.78 -6.22
C CYS A 250 8.29 7.68 -7.09
N GLY A 251 6.96 7.65 -7.13
CA GLY A 251 6.17 6.67 -7.86
C GLY A 251 6.50 6.70 -9.33
N ARG A 252 6.60 7.88 -9.94
CA ARG A 252 6.97 8.00 -11.36
C ARG A 252 8.33 7.38 -11.67
N ARG A 253 9.35 7.68 -10.85
CA ARG A 253 10.69 7.11 -11.02
C ARG A 253 10.71 5.61 -10.77
N HIS A 254 10.13 5.15 -9.67
CA HIS A 254 10.14 3.72 -9.34
C HIS A 254 9.31 2.87 -10.32
N LEU A 255 8.23 3.42 -10.88
CA LEU A 255 7.47 2.79 -11.96
C LEU A 255 8.28 2.74 -13.27
N ALA A 256 8.97 3.83 -13.62
CA ALA A 256 9.82 3.88 -14.82
C ALA A 256 11.06 2.98 -14.71
N ASP A 257 11.67 2.90 -13.52
CA ASP A 257 12.82 2.04 -13.23
C ASP A 257 12.40 0.56 -13.03
N GLY A 258 11.09 0.24 -13.06
CA GLY A 258 10.55 -1.11 -12.87
C GLY A 258 10.69 -1.66 -11.44
N LEU A 259 10.98 -0.79 -10.47
CA LEU A 259 11.14 -1.16 -9.05
C LEU A 259 9.82 -1.40 -8.34
N ILE A 260 8.76 -0.73 -8.79
CA ILE A 260 7.38 -1.03 -8.41
C ILE A 260 6.56 -1.19 -9.68
N GLY A 261 5.52 -2.02 -9.63
CA GLY A 261 4.66 -2.24 -10.78
C GLY A 261 3.29 -2.81 -10.43
N PRO A 262 2.42 -2.89 -11.47
CA PRO A 262 1.11 -3.53 -11.39
C PRO A 262 1.23 -4.94 -10.83
N SER A 263 0.45 -5.21 -9.79
CA SER A 263 0.52 -6.48 -9.08
C SER A 263 -0.80 -6.73 -8.34
N PRO A 264 -1.30 -7.97 -8.26
CA PRO A 264 -0.85 -9.16 -9.00
C PRO A 264 -1.12 -9.08 -10.51
N GLU A 265 -0.69 -10.10 -11.26
CA GLU A 265 -0.87 -10.16 -12.71
C GLU A 265 -2.34 -9.94 -13.10
N ILE A 266 -2.56 -9.04 -14.05
CA ILE A 266 -3.91 -8.63 -14.44
C ILE A 266 -4.55 -9.71 -15.30
N LYS A 267 -5.71 -10.20 -14.85
CA LYS A 267 -6.55 -11.11 -15.62
C LYS A 267 -7.79 -10.39 -16.14
N VAL A 268 -7.90 -10.24 -17.45
CA VAL A 268 -9.09 -9.69 -18.10
C VAL A 268 -10.11 -10.82 -18.30
N VAL A 269 -11.25 -10.73 -17.62
CA VAL A 269 -12.28 -11.80 -17.59
C VAL A 269 -13.39 -11.56 -18.62
N GLY A 270 -13.59 -10.33 -19.09
CA GLY A 270 -14.60 -9.97 -20.08
C GLY A 270 -14.64 -8.46 -20.34
N LYS A 271 -15.70 -7.99 -21.00
CA LYS A 271 -15.92 -6.57 -21.31
C LYS A 271 -17.33 -6.15 -20.89
N GLY A 272 -17.46 -4.92 -20.37
CA GLY A 272 -18.75 -4.36 -19.94
C GLY A 272 -19.24 -4.90 -18.59
N ILE A 273 -20.40 -4.39 -18.15
CA ILE A 273 -20.96 -4.69 -16.83
C ILE A 273 -21.37 -6.16 -16.67
N ASP A 274 -21.73 -6.83 -17.76
CA ASP A 274 -22.14 -8.24 -17.75
C ASP A 274 -21.02 -9.18 -17.30
N ALA A 275 -19.76 -8.75 -17.41
CA ALA A 275 -18.59 -9.52 -17.01
C ALA A 275 -18.22 -9.38 -15.51
N VAL A 276 -18.87 -8.48 -14.77
CA VAL A 276 -18.51 -8.16 -13.36
C VAL A 276 -18.59 -9.40 -12.47
N ASN A 277 -19.69 -10.16 -12.55
CA ASN A 277 -19.87 -11.35 -11.72
C ASN A 277 -18.80 -12.42 -12.01
N ALA A 278 -18.47 -12.63 -13.28
CA ALA A 278 -17.41 -13.56 -13.67
C ALA A 278 -16.04 -13.11 -13.14
N GLY A 279 -15.78 -11.79 -13.16
CA GLY A 279 -14.60 -11.18 -12.55
C GLY A 279 -14.50 -11.46 -11.05
N CYS A 280 -15.58 -11.25 -10.29
CA CYS A 280 -15.62 -11.55 -8.86
C CYS A 280 -15.38 -13.03 -8.55
N GLN A 281 -15.94 -13.95 -9.35
CA GLN A 281 -15.75 -15.39 -9.16
C GLN A 281 -14.30 -15.83 -9.43
N CYS A 282 -13.63 -15.25 -10.43
CA CYS A 282 -12.22 -15.49 -10.68
C CYS A 282 -11.33 -15.09 -9.50
N TRP A 283 -11.75 -14.10 -8.71
CA TRP A 283 -11.00 -13.62 -7.54
C TRP A 283 -11.13 -14.56 -6.33
N VAL A 284 -12.31 -15.14 -6.10
CA VAL A 284 -12.55 -16.05 -4.96
C VAL A 284 -11.74 -17.35 -5.06
N GLY A 285 -11.43 -17.82 -6.27
CA GLY A 285 -10.65 -19.04 -6.50
C GLY A 285 -9.18 -18.99 -6.04
N TYR A 286 -8.62 -17.80 -5.75
CA TYR A 286 -7.26 -17.62 -5.23
C TYR A 286 -7.19 -17.57 -3.69
N GLY A 287 -8.35 -17.60 -3.01
CA GLY A 287 -8.46 -17.44 -1.56
C GLY A 287 -8.64 -18.73 -0.74
N THR A 288 -8.85 -19.88 -1.39
CA THR A 288 -9.01 -21.20 -0.73
C THR A 288 -7.71 -21.96 -0.55
#